data_AF-A0A3E3I1H5-F1
#
_entry.id   AF-A0A3E3I1H5-F1
#
_cell.length_a   1.000
_cell.length_b   1.000
_cell.length_c   1.000
_cell.angle_alpha   90.00
_cell.angle_beta   90.00
_cell.angle_gamma   90.00
#
_symmetry.space_group_name_H-M   'P 1'
#
loop_
_entity.id
_entity.type
_entity.pdbx_description
1 polymer ?
#
loop_
_entity_poly.entity_id
_entity_poly.type
_entity_poly.pdbx_seq_one_letter_code
_entity_poly.pdbx_strand_id
1 'polypeptide(L)'
;MATGLESNMTWLNKKLKADQNFDVVYRVIHVGGKNACIYFIDGFCKDELMQKLLQQFMGITAEDMPKDAHEMAKSFVPYVEVDLKDSWEEILYSLMSGVFALFVDGFDKCILIDSRTYPSRGVEEPEKDKVLRGSKDGFVETIVFNTALIRRRIRSTELVMEMMHAGKSSKTDIVLCYMDNRVDHAFLEKIRDRIKHIQVDALTMNQESLAECLYDRKWYNPFPKFKFTERPDTASAQVLEGNIIILVDNSPSVLIMPTSIFDVVEEADDYYFPPITGTYLRLSRFIIAVLTYLMTPTFLLLMKNPDLIPRGFEFIMVRDTVNIPLFWQFLILELAIDGLRLAAVNTPNMLSTPLSVMAALVLGEFSVNSGWFNSEVMLYMAFVAIANYTQSSYELGYALKFMRILNLILTAVFGIWGYVGGIILCILFMFTNRTVSNQSYVYPLFPFNAKQLAKRLFRLRLPGALDPVREEKK
;
A
#
# COMPACT_ATOMS: atom_id res chain seq x y z
N MET A 1 12.17 36.10 -11.47
CA MET A 1 10.73 36.05 -11.80
C MET A 1 10.44 37.10 -12.87
N ALA A 2 9.50 36.87 -13.80
CA ALA A 2 9.05 37.95 -14.70
C ALA A 2 8.08 38.87 -13.95
N THR A 3 7.99 40.15 -14.30
CA THR A 3 7.05 41.09 -13.67
C THR A 3 5.60 40.88 -14.11
N GLY A 4 5.38 40.22 -15.26
CA GLY A 4 4.06 39.92 -15.79
C GLY A 4 3.48 38.62 -15.21
N LEU A 5 2.30 38.72 -14.59
CA LEU A 5 1.61 37.58 -13.97
C LEU A 5 1.36 36.42 -14.94
N GLU A 6 0.94 36.72 -16.17
CA GLU A 6 0.58 35.70 -17.18
C GLU A 6 1.77 34.80 -17.55
N SER A 7 2.97 35.38 -17.68
CA SER A 7 4.19 34.62 -17.94
C SER A 7 4.56 33.72 -16.77
N ASN A 8 4.39 34.21 -15.54
CA ASN A 8 4.66 33.44 -14.32
C ASN A 8 3.68 32.27 -14.18
N MET A 9 2.39 32.51 -14.45
CA MET A 9 1.36 31.46 -14.42
C MET A 9 1.61 30.39 -15.47
N THR A 10 1.93 30.78 -16.70
CA THR A 10 2.23 29.82 -17.79
C THR A 10 3.41 28.92 -17.42
N TRP A 11 4.46 29.50 -16.84
CA TRP A 11 5.63 28.75 -16.38
C TRP A 11 5.29 27.80 -15.21
N LEU A 12 4.56 28.29 -14.20
CA LEU A 12 4.14 27.49 -13.04
C LEU A 12 3.21 26.35 -13.44
N ASN A 13 2.18 26.61 -14.23
CA ASN A 13 1.22 25.60 -14.67
C ASN A 13 1.92 24.47 -15.41
N LYS A 14 2.89 24.80 -16.28
CA LYS A 14 3.73 23.81 -16.97
C LYS A 14 4.63 23.05 -15.99
N LYS A 15 5.28 23.73 -15.06
CA LYS A 15 6.24 23.11 -14.12
C LYS A 15 5.55 22.20 -13.09
N LEU A 16 4.35 22.59 -12.64
CA LEU A 16 3.53 21.85 -11.69
C LEU A 16 2.61 20.82 -12.37
N LYS A 17 2.54 20.83 -13.71
CA LYS A 17 1.61 20.01 -14.50
C LYS A 17 0.18 20.19 -13.98
N ALA A 18 -0.24 21.44 -13.82
CA ALA A 18 -1.52 21.80 -13.18
C ALA A 18 -2.75 21.20 -13.90
N ASP A 19 -2.64 20.94 -15.21
CA ASP A 19 -3.71 20.29 -15.99
C ASP A 19 -3.82 18.78 -15.72
N GLN A 20 -2.77 18.16 -15.17
CA GLN A 20 -2.71 16.73 -14.85
C GLN A 20 -2.90 16.47 -13.36
N ASN A 21 -2.36 17.34 -12.50
CA ASN A 21 -2.48 17.25 -11.06
C ASN A 21 -3.79 17.88 -10.58
N PHE A 22 -4.78 17.09 -10.21
CA PHE A 22 -6.06 17.63 -9.73
C PHE A 22 -5.94 18.38 -8.40
N ASP A 23 -4.95 18.04 -7.58
CA ASP A 23 -4.71 18.62 -6.26
C ASP A 23 -3.86 19.90 -6.31
N VAL A 24 -3.28 20.27 -7.45
CA VAL A 24 -2.62 21.58 -7.61
C VAL A 24 -3.67 22.59 -8.06
N VAL A 25 -4.11 23.44 -7.15
CA VAL A 25 -5.16 24.42 -7.43
C VAL A 25 -4.55 25.81 -7.56
N TYR A 26 -5.00 26.52 -8.59
CA TYR A 26 -4.71 27.94 -8.75
C TYR A 26 -6.00 28.72 -8.94
N ARG A 27 -6.05 29.92 -8.36
CA ARG A 27 -7.21 30.81 -8.44
C ARG A 27 -6.78 32.21 -8.80
N VAL A 28 -7.26 32.69 -9.94
CA VAL A 28 -7.08 34.08 -10.37
C VAL A 28 -8.08 34.96 -9.63
N ILE A 29 -7.60 36.05 -9.05
CA ILE A 29 -8.37 37.03 -8.30
C ILE A 29 -7.97 38.45 -8.73
N HIS A 30 -8.77 39.44 -8.38
CA HIS A 30 -8.45 40.84 -8.60
C HIS A 30 -8.18 41.50 -7.25
N VAL A 31 -7.08 42.26 -7.15
CA VAL A 31 -6.62 42.92 -5.93
C VAL A 31 -6.26 44.35 -6.29
N GLY A 32 -7.00 45.34 -5.78
CA GLY A 32 -6.73 46.76 -6.02
C GLY A 32 -6.59 47.14 -7.50
N GLY A 33 -7.41 46.55 -8.37
CA GLY A 33 -7.36 46.81 -9.82
C GLY A 33 -6.25 46.06 -10.59
N LYS A 34 -5.44 45.24 -9.92
CA LYS A 34 -4.43 44.36 -10.52
C LYS A 34 -4.91 42.92 -10.53
N ASN A 35 -4.44 42.16 -11.52
CA ASN A 35 -4.62 40.71 -11.53
C ASN A 35 -3.68 40.07 -10.49
N ALA A 36 -4.16 39.03 -9.83
CA ALA A 36 -3.36 38.22 -8.92
C ALA A 36 -3.75 36.74 -9.03
N CYS A 37 -2.86 35.84 -8.63
CA CYS A 37 -3.11 34.41 -8.64
C CYS A 37 -2.60 33.77 -7.35
N ILE A 38 -3.44 32.96 -6.71
CA ILE A 38 -3.08 32.15 -5.56
C ILE A 38 -2.87 30.72 -6.04
N TYR A 39 -1.73 30.13 -5.70
CA TYR A 39 -1.44 28.71 -5.88
C TYR A 39 -1.41 28.01 -4.52
N PHE A 40 -2.00 26.83 -4.44
CA PHE A 40 -1.97 25.98 -3.25
C PHE A 40 -2.18 24.51 -3.63
N ILE A 41 -1.92 23.62 -2.66
CA ILE A 41 -2.22 22.20 -2.76
C ILE A 41 -3.54 21.93 -2.03
N ASP A 42 -4.49 21.32 -2.73
CA ASP A 42 -5.75 20.90 -2.16
C ASP A 42 -5.54 19.85 -1.06
N GLY A 43 -6.37 19.89 -0.01
CA GLY A 43 -6.20 19.10 1.20
C GLY A 43 -5.11 19.59 2.17
N PHE A 44 -4.31 20.61 1.82
CA PHE A 44 -3.44 21.34 2.76
C PHE A 44 -4.03 22.67 3.24
N CYS A 45 -5.28 22.95 2.87
CA CYS A 45 -5.95 24.20 3.14
C CYS A 45 -7.11 24.02 4.12
N LYS A 46 -7.30 24.97 5.05
CA LYS A 46 -8.56 25.13 5.79
C LYS A 46 -9.45 26.11 5.05
N ASP A 47 -10.65 25.66 4.70
CA ASP A 47 -11.64 26.46 3.94
C ASP A 47 -11.89 27.84 4.56
N GLU A 48 -12.09 27.90 5.88
CA GLU A 48 -12.33 29.16 6.61
C GLU A 48 -11.18 30.16 6.48
N LEU A 49 -9.93 29.67 6.49
CA LEU A 49 -8.75 30.52 6.39
C LEU A 49 -8.60 31.04 4.97
N MET A 50 -8.76 30.19 3.97
CA MET A 50 -8.78 30.61 2.56
C MET A 50 -9.88 31.63 2.29
N GLN A 51 -11.08 31.42 2.83
CA GLN A 51 -12.18 32.38 2.69
C GLN A 51 -11.82 33.75 3.28
N LYS A 52 -11.20 33.79 4.47
CA LYS A 52 -10.73 35.05 5.09
C LYS A 52 -9.64 35.75 4.27
N LEU A 53 -8.66 34.99 3.75
CA LEU A 53 -7.62 35.55 2.88
C LEU A 53 -8.21 36.12 1.59
N LEU A 54 -9.09 35.37 0.92
CA LEU A 54 -9.76 35.82 -0.29
C LEU A 54 -10.62 37.06 -0.05
N GLN A 55 -11.38 37.09 1.05
CA GLN A 55 -12.20 38.25 1.42
C GLN A 55 -11.33 39.50 1.65
N GLN A 56 -10.19 39.34 2.34
CA GLN A 56 -9.27 40.44 2.57
C GLN A 56 -8.65 40.95 1.26
N PHE A 57 -8.15 40.06 0.41
CA PHE A 57 -7.50 40.45 -0.84
C PHE A 57 -8.47 41.05 -1.86
N MET A 58 -9.66 40.48 -2.01
CA MET A 58 -10.69 41.02 -2.92
C MET A 58 -11.30 42.34 -2.41
N GLY A 59 -11.18 42.63 -1.11
CA GLY A 59 -11.62 43.89 -0.51
C GLY A 59 -10.68 45.07 -0.75
N ILE A 60 -9.46 44.84 -1.25
CA ILE A 60 -8.48 45.90 -1.50
C ILE A 60 -8.92 46.73 -2.70
N THR A 61 -9.13 48.03 -2.47
CA THR A 61 -9.47 48.99 -3.53
C THR A 61 -8.22 49.45 -4.29
N ALA A 62 -8.40 50.08 -5.46
CA ALA A 62 -7.28 50.60 -6.23
C ALA A 62 -6.51 51.72 -5.50
N GLU A 63 -7.19 52.46 -4.61
CA GLU A 63 -6.61 53.53 -3.81
C GLU A 63 -5.72 52.97 -2.69
N ASP A 64 -6.12 51.83 -2.13
CA ASP A 64 -5.40 51.15 -1.04
C ASP A 64 -4.35 50.14 -1.55
N MET A 65 -4.10 50.09 -2.86
CA MET A 65 -3.24 49.07 -3.45
C MET A 65 -1.79 49.25 -2.97
N PRO A 66 -1.17 48.21 -2.37
CA PRO A 66 0.22 48.28 -1.93
C PRO A 66 1.18 48.56 -3.08
N LYS A 67 2.24 49.30 -2.80
CA LYS A 67 3.27 49.64 -3.79
C LYS A 67 4.06 48.42 -4.22
N ASP A 68 4.37 47.55 -3.26
CA ASP A 68 5.18 46.35 -3.46
C ASP A 68 4.67 45.17 -2.60
N ALA A 69 5.30 44.02 -2.81
CA ALA A 69 4.98 42.81 -2.05
C ALA A 69 5.26 42.95 -0.55
N HIS A 70 6.18 43.84 -0.15
CA HIS A 70 6.55 44.03 1.26
C HIS A 70 5.47 44.78 2.03
N GLU A 71 4.94 45.86 1.44
CA GLU A 71 3.79 46.58 1.99
C GLU A 71 2.54 45.69 2.02
N MET A 72 2.32 44.87 0.98
CA MET A 72 1.20 43.93 0.97
C MET A 72 1.31 42.90 2.10
N ALA A 73 2.48 42.26 2.26
CA ALA A 73 2.71 41.30 3.33
C ALA A 73 2.51 41.89 4.73
N LYS A 74 2.97 43.14 4.94
CA LYS A 74 2.94 43.78 6.26
C LYS A 74 1.55 44.29 6.65
N SER A 75 0.80 44.84 5.70
CA SER A 75 -0.41 45.61 6.00
C SER A 75 -1.71 44.91 5.58
N PHE A 76 -1.64 43.95 4.65
CA PHE A 76 -2.83 43.38 4.01
C PHE A 76 -2.93 41.87 4.08
N VAL A 77 -1.88 41.15 4.51
CA VAL A 77 -1.95 39.70 4.76
C VAL A 77 -2.28 39.47 6.24
N PRO A 78 -3.49 39.00 6.59
CA PRO A 78 -3.94 38.84 7.96
C PRO A 78 -3.47 37.50 8.54
N TYR A 79 -2.16 37.24 8.49
CA TYR A 79 -1.56 35.99 8.95
C TYR A 79 -0.16 36.23 9.54
N VAL A 80 0.25 35.36 10.48
CA VAL A 80 1.48 35.56 11.27
C VAL A 80 2.74 35.22 10.48
N GLU A 81 2.72 34.09 9.77
CA GLU A 81 3.87 33.56 9.05
C GLU A 81 3.75 33.90 7.56
N VAL A 82 4.45 34.96 7.15
CA VAL A 82 4.47 35.47 5.77
C VAL A 82 5.92 35.70 5.34
N ASP A 83 6.29 35.11 4.21
CA ASP A 83 7.61 35.24 3.61
C ASP A 83 7.52 35.85 2.20
N LEU A 84 8.61 36.49 1.76
CA LEU A 84 8.72 37.08 0.42
C LEU A 84 9.88 36.45 -0.33
N LYS A 85 9.57 35.78 -1.45
CA LYS A 85 10.57 35.05 -2.24
C LYS A 85 10.53 35.46 -3.72
N ASP A 86 11.70 35.54 -4.33
CA ASP A 86 11.91 35.83 -5.76
C ASP A 86 12.51 34.65 -6.55
N SER A 87 13.08 33.68 -5.83
CA SER A 87 13.60 32.42 -6.36
C SER A 87 12.50 31.40 -6.60
N TRP A 88 12.42 30.89 -7.83
CA TRP A 88 11.48 29.84 -8.20
C TRP A 88 11.67 28.54 -7.41
N GLU A 89 12.90 28.20 -7.06
CA GLU A 89 13.19 26.98 -6.30
C GLU A 89 12.59 27.05 -4.90
N GLU A 90 12.74 28.19 -4.22
CA GLU A 90 12.19 28.42 -2.88
C GLU A 90 10.67 28.48 -2.87
N ILE A 91 10.09 29.07 -3.92
CA ILE A 91 8.63 29.13 -4.11
C ILE A 91 8.07 27.73 -4.36
N LEU A 92 8.68 26.95 -5.25
CA LEU A 92 8.22 25.59 -5.54
C LEU A 92 8.36 24.70 -4.31
N TYR A 93 9.47 24.78 -3.59
CA TYR A 93 9.65 24.02 -2.35
C TYR A 93 8.58 24.37 -1.30
N SER A 94 8.30 25.67 -1.13
CA SER A 94 7.27 26.15 -0.20
C SER A 94 5.88 25.68 -0.61
N LEU A 95 5.52 25.82 -1.89
CA LEU A 95 4.24 25.38 -2.44
C LEU A 95 4.05 23.87 -2.28
N MET A 96 5.07 23.07 -2.61
CA MET A 96 5.05 21.61 -2.42
C MET A 96 5.04 21.21 -0.94
N SER A 97 5.42 22.13 -0.04
CA SER A 97 5.30 21.96 1.41
C SER A 97 3.94 22.43 1.96
N GLY A 98 3.01 22.85 1.09
CA GLY A 98 1.65 23.26 1.40
C GLY A 98 1.45 24.75 1.70
N VAL A 99 2.50 25.57 1.58
CA VAL A 99 2.42 27.02 1.77
C VAL A 99 1.72 27.66 0.58
N PHE A 100 0.86 28.65 0.80
CA PHE A 100 0.13 29.30 -0.29
C PHE A 100 1.03 30.33 -0.94
N ALA A 101 1.06 30.35 -2.27
CA ALA A 101 1.87 31.28 -3.05
C ALA A 101 0.96 32.28 -3.78
N LEU A 102 1.01 33.54 -3.35
CA LEU A 102 0.29 34.64 -3.98
C LEU A 102 1.23 35.42 -4.89
N PHE A 103 0.82 35.55 -6.16
CA PHE A 103 1.45 36.38 -7.16
C PHE A 103 0.53 37.54 -7.50
N VAL A 104 1.06 38.75 -7.55
CA VAL A 104 0.31 39.96 -7.90
C VAL A 104 1.00 40.62 -9.08
N ASP A 105 0.23 41.06 -10.06
CA ASP A 105 0.76 41.65 -11.28
C ASP A 105 1.56 42.94 -10.99
N GLY A 106 2.76 43.02 -11.54
CA GLY A 106 3.72 44.10 -11.30
C GLY A 106 4.50 44.00 -9.99
N PHE A 107 4.34 42.96 -9.17
CA PHE A 107 5.25 42.68 -8.05
C PHE A 107 6.42 41.79 -8.49
N ASP A 108 7.60 42.06 -7.94
CA ASP A 108 8.85 41.34 -8.24
C ASP A 108 9.05 40.10 -7.34
N LYS A 109 8.27 39.99 -6.26
CA LYS A 109 8.32 38.89 -5.28
C LYS A 109 6.98 38.21 -5.13
N CYS A 110 7.02 36.90 -4.90
CA CYS A 110 5.88 36.11 -4.46
C CYS A 110 5.71 36.22 -2.95
N ILE A 111 4.45 36.36 -2.52
CA ILE A 111 4.06 36.37 -1.11
C ILE A 111 3.68 34.94 -0.72
N LEU A 112 4.44 34.36 0.20
CA LEU A 112 4.21 33.03 0.74
C LEU A 112 3.49 33.14 2.08
N ILE A 113 2.37 32.42 2.25
CA ILE A 113 1.53 32.47 3.45
C ILE A 113 1.47 31.06 4.05
N ASP A 114 2.08 30.83 5.22
CA ASP A 114 2.14 29.48 5.84
C ASP A 114 0.85 29.15 6.60
N SER A 115 -0.25 29.07 5.86
CA SER A 115 -1.57 28.72 6.37
C SER A 115 -1.89 27.21 6.29
N ARG A 116 -0.87 26.39 6.05
CA ARG A 116 -1.06 24.97 5.75
C ARG A 116 -1.65 24.21 6.94
N THR A 117 -2.57 23.33 6.67
CA THR A 117 -3.09 22.37 7.63
C THR A 117 -3.06 21.00 6.99
N TYR A 118 -2.37 20.05 7.61
CA TYR A 118 -2.35 18.68 7.11
C TYR A 118 -3.61 17.93 7.55
N PRO A 119 -4.12 17.00 6.72
CA PRO A 119 -5.16 16.08 7.17
C PRO A 119 -4.67 15.34 8.42
N SER A 120 -5.45 15.43 9.50
CA SER A 120 -5.21 14.70 10.73
C SER A 120 -6.45 13.88 11.05
N ARG A 121 -6.34 12.55 10.96
CA ARG A 121 -7.30 11.65 11.60
C ARG A 121 -7.26 11.92 13.12
N GLY A 122 -8.35 11.64 13.85
CA GLY A 122 -8.19 11.22 15.24
C GLY A 122 -7.16 10.07 15.25
N VAL A 123 -6.20 10.08 16.17
CA VAL A 123 -4.95 9.30 16.13
C VAL A 123 -5.19 7.78 16.24
N GLU A 124 -5.91 7.19 15.28
CA GLU A 124 -6.25 5.79 15.22
C GLU A 124 -5.42 5.12 14.13
N GLU A 125 -4.71 4.08 14.55
CA GLU A 125 -3.85 3.25 13.73
C GLU A 125 -4.69 2.47 12.69
N PRO A 126 -4.20 2.23 11.45
CA PRO A 126 -4.88 1.35 10.52
C PRO A 126 -5.09 -0.03 11.14
N GLU A 127 -6.27 -0.61 10.99
CA GLU A 127 -6.58 -1.87 11.66
C GLU A 127 -5.84 -3.06 11.04
N LYS A 128 -5.59 -3.04 9.72
CA LYS A 128 -4.99 -4.17 9.00
C LYS A 128 -3.47 -4.05 8.84
N ASP A 129 -2.91 -2.84 8.78
CA ASP A 129 -1.48 -2.58 8.56
C ASP A 129 -0.79 -1.99 9.82
N LYS A 130 -0.95 -2.66 10.97
CA LYS A 130 -0.32 -2.24 12.25
C LYS A 130 1.19 -2.43 12.21
N VAL A 131 1.93 -1.59 12.94
CA VAL A 131 3.39 -1.74 13.06
C VAL A 131 3.91 -1.57 14.46
N LEU A 132 5.03 -2.23 14.70
CA LEU A 132 5.78 -2.06 15.94
C LEU A 132 6.45 -0.68 16.01
N ARG A 133 6.84 -0.11 14.87
CA ARG A 133 7.47 1.21 14.79
C ARG A 133 7.15 1.90 13.48
N GLY A 134 6.84 3.19 13.52
CA GLY A 134 6.62 4.01 12.31
C GLY A 134 5.46 4.97 12.45
N SER A 135 5.03 5.55 11.32
CA SER A 135 3.87 6.43 11.31
C SER A 135 2.59 5.61 11.51
N LYS A 136 1.64 6.16 12.27
CA LYS A 136 0.35 5.54 12.58
C LYS A 136 -0.80 6.10 11.74
N ASP A 137 -0.53 7.03 10.83
CA ASP A 137 -1.54 7.55 9.92
C ASP A 137 -1.91 6.49 8.89
N GLY A 138 -3.21 6.25 8.76
CA GLY A 138 -3.80 5.41 7.71
C GLY A 138 -4.53 6.26 6.68
N PHE A 139 -4.74 5.69 5.49
CA PHE A 139 -5.70 6.22 4.54
C PHE A 139 -7.12 6.19 5.10
N VAL A 140 -7.97 7.05 4.57
CA VAL A 140 -9.38 7.21 4.91
C VAL A 140 -10.22 7.07 3.63
N GLU A 141 -11.53 7.15 3.74
CA GLU A 141 -12.44 6.99 2.60
C GLU A 141 -12.38 8.17 1.62
N THR A 142 -11.90 9.35 2.04
CA THR A 142 -11.87 10.56 1.21
C THR A 142 -10.61 10.66 0.36
N ILE A 143 -10.76 10.65 -0.97
CA ILE A 143 -9.63 10.63 -1.91
C ILE A 143 -8.69 11.84 -1.78
N VAL A 144 -9.24 13.05 -1.57
CA VAL A 144 -8.46 14.30 -1.41
C VAL A 144 -7.54 14.24 -0.19
N PHE A 145 -8.00 13.66 0.92
CA PHE A 145 -7.16 13.48 2.10
C PHE A 145 -6.06 12.45 1.85
N ASN A 146 -6.38 11.37 1.15
CA ASN A 146 -5.39 10.34 0.83
C ASN A 146 -4.27 10.86 -0.08
N THR A 147 -4.59 11.66 -1.10
CA THR A 147 -3.57 12.28 -1.97
C THR A 147 -2.72 13.28 -1.20
N ALA A 148 -3.33 14.10 -0.35
CA ALA A 148 -2.61 15.02 0.54
C ALA A 148 -1.64 14.29 1.50
N LEU A 149 -2.00 13.12 2.03
CA LEU A 149 -1.13 12.31 2.89
C LEU A 149 0.13 11.81 2.16
N ILE A 150 0.03 11.50 0.86
CA ILE A 150 1.18 11.14 0.01
C ILE A 150 1.98 12.40 -0.33
N ARG A 151 1.33 13.49 -0.75
CA ARG A 151 1.97 14.77 -1.09
C ARG A 151 2.79 15.34 0.07
N ARG A 152 2.34 15.12 1.32
CA ARG A 152 3.05 15.59 2.53
C ARG A 152 4.44 14.96 2.66
N ARG A 153 4.59 13.73 2.17
CA ARG A 153 5.83 12.95 2.18
C ARG A 153 6.68 13.21 0.93
N ILE A 154 6.06 13.42 -0.21
CA ILE A 154 6.74 13.63 -1.49
C ILE A 154 6.48 15.07 -1.98
N ARG A 155 7.44 15.94 -1.69
CA ARG A 155 7.39 17.37 -2.05
C ARG A 155 8.08 17.65 -3.38
N SER A 156 7.66 16.95 -4.43
CA SER A 156 8.27 17.05 -5.76
C SER A 156 7.26 17.49 -6.81
N THR A 157 7.68 18.35 -7.73
CA THR A 157 6.87 18.72 -8.91
C THR A 157 6.72 17.58 -9.91
N GLU A 158 7.52 16.52 -9.77
CA GLU A 158 7.44 15.33 -10.63
C GLU A 158 6.38 14.34 -10.16
N LEU A 159 5.81 14.52 -8.96
CA LEU A 159 4.69 13.73 -8.48
C LEU A 159 3.41 14.16 -9.20
N VAL A 160 2.74 13.22 -9.85
CA VAL A 160 1.49 13.43 -10.56
C VAL A 160 0.36 12.71 -9.84
N MET A 161 -0.73 13.44 -9.59
CA MET A 161 -2.01 12.95 -9.09
C MET A 161 -3.05 13.12 -10.21
N GLU A 162 -3.17 12.11 -11.08
CA GLU A 162 -4.05 12.17 -12.25
C GLU A 162 -5.45 11.63 -11.89
N MET A 163 -6.46 12.49 -11.99
CA MET A 163 -7.85 12.13 -11.70
C MET A 163 -8.54 11.49 -12.89
N MET A 164 -9.25 10.40 -12.65
CA MET A 164 -10.05 9.64 -13.60
C MET A 164 -11.36 9.22 -12.95
N HIS A 165 -12.31 8.73 -13.76
CA HIS A 165 -13.59 8.21 -13.27
C HIS A 165 -13.93 6.90 -13.98
N ALA A 166 -14.61 5.98 -13.28
CA ALA A 166 -15.11 4.74 -13.87
C ALA A 166 -16.49 4.36 -13.31
N GLY A 167 -17.24 3.57 -14.09
CA GLY A 167 -18.63 3.19 -13.78
C GLY A 167 -19.64 4.14 -14.43
N LYS A 168 -20.71 3.57 -15.01
CA LYS A 168 -21.75 4.34 -15.74
C LYS A 168 -22.62 5.16 -14.80
N SER A 169 -23.10 4.53 -13.73
CA SER A 169 -23.99 5.09 -12.71
C SER A 169 -23.20 5.65 -11.53
N SER A 170 -22.17 4.93 -11.03
CA SER A 170 -21.41 5.40 -9.87
C SER A 170 -20.45 6.54 -10.18
N LYS A 171 -19.88 6.58 -11.40
CA LYS A 171 -18.84 7.53 -11.82
C LYS A 171 -17.79 7.74 -10.74
N THR A 172 -17.33 6.62 -10.18
CA THR A 172 -16.44 6.60 -9.02
C THR A 172 -15.10 7.22 -9.39
N ASP A 173 -14.65 8.11 -8.53
CA ASP A 173 -13.40 8.83 -8.65
C ASP A 173 -12.19 7.92 -8.37
N ILE A 174 -11.20 7.99 -9.26
CA ILE A 174 -9.98 7.19 -9.21
C ILE A 174 -8.79 8.11 -9.45
N VAL A 175 -7.77 8.05 -8.59
CA VAL A 175 -6.53 8.81 -8.78
C VAL A 175 -5.39 7.86 -9.11
N LEU A 176 -4.70 8.13 -10.21
CA LEU A 176 -3.39 7.54 -10.52
C LEU A 176 -2.29 8.43 -9.94
N CYS A 177 -1.55 7.91 -8.97
CA CYS A 177 -0.45 8.59 -8.29
C CYS A 177 0.89 7.96 -8.70
N TYR A 178 1.79 8.74 -9.31
CA TYR A 178 3.09 8.26 -9.80
C TYR A 178 4.14 9.37 -9.88
N MET A 179 5.43 8.99 -9.96
CA MET A 179 6.53 9.90 -10.28
C MET A 179 6.77 9.90 -11.79
N ASP A 180 6.49 11.01 -12.47
CA ASP A 180 6.56 11.12 -13.93
C ASP A 180 7.95 10.76 -14.49
N ASN A 181 9.02 11.13 -13.79
CA ASN A 181 10.38 10.84 -14.23
C ASN A 181 10.90 9.43 -13.88
N ARG A 182 10.10 8.59 -13.19
CA ARG A 182 10.49 7.23 -12.77
C ARG A 182 9.54 6.15 -13.26
N VAL A 183 8.30 6.50 -13.57
CA VAL A 183 7.26 5.54 -13.96
C VAL A 183 7.58 4.91 -15.32
N ASP A 184 7.20 3.64 -15.49
CA ASP A 184 7.12 3.05 -16.82
C ASP A 184 5.88 3.60 -17.55
N HIS A 185 6.08 4.59 -18.42
CA HIS A 185 4.99 5.22 -19.17
C HIS A 185 4.21 4.23 -20.03
N ALA A 186 4.85 3.22 -20.62
CA ALA A 186 4.13 2.22 -21.42
C ALA A 186 3.21 1.36 -20.56
N PHE A 187 3.58 1.15 -19.29
CA PHE A 187 2.72 0.49 -18.31
C PHE A 187 1.61 1.40 -17.80
N LEU A 188 1.91 2.68 -17.53
CA LEU A 188 0.92 3.69 -17.13
C LEU A 188 -0.20 3.83 -18.16
N GLU A 189 0.13 3.96 -19.45
CA GLU A 189 -0.88 4.05 -20.51
C GLU A 189 -1.80 2.83 -20.55
N LYS A 190 -1.25 1.62 -20.34
CA LYS A 190 -2.08 0.41 -20.29
C LYS A 190 -3.07 0.44 -19.13
N ILE A 191 -2.69 0.95 -17.96
CA ILE A 191 -3.60 1.10 -16.83
C ILE A 191 -4.66 2.14 -17.16
N ARG A 192 -4.25 3.30 -17.67
CA ARG A 192 -5.15 4.39 -18.08
C ARG A 192 -6.18 3.90 -19.08
N ASP A 193 -5.75 3.18 -20.11
CA ASP A 193 -6.63 2.58 -21.11
C ASP A 193 -7.58 1.57 -20.47
N ARG A 194 -7.09 0.67 -19.61
CA ARG A 194 -7.97 -0.29 -18.91
C ARG A 194 -9.05 0.41 -18.11
N ILE A 195 -8.72 1.44 -17.32
CA ILE A 195 -9.68 2.21 -16.52
C ILE A 195 -10.72 2.87 -17.42
N LYS A 196 -10.30 3.51 -18.52
CA LYS A 196 -11.21 4.16 -19.49
C LYS A 196 -12.19 3.19 -20.15
N HIS A 197 -11.79 1.93 -20.33
CA HIS A 197 -12.61 0.91 -20.97
C HIS A 197 -13.47 0.10 -19.99
N ILE A 198 -13.50 0.44 -18.70
CA ILE A 198 -14.38 -0.21 -17.72
C ILE A 198 -15.85 0.11 -18.06
N GLN A 199 -16.63 -0.92 -18.40
CA GLN A 199 -18.03 -0.79 -18.84
C GLN A 199 -19.08 -1.20 -17.78
N VAL A 200 -18.66 -1.43 -16.53
CA VAL A 200 -19.58 -1.83 -15.46
C VAL A 200 -20.52 -0.68 -15.07
N ASP A 201 -21.68 -1.03 -14.51
CA ASP A 201 -22.66 -0.04 -14.07
C ASP A 201 -22.15 0.80 -12.90
N ALA A 202 -21.55 0.16 -11.89
CA ALA A 202 -21.02 0.83 -10.71
C ALA A 202 -19.83 0.05 -10.11
N LEU A 203 -18.89 0.77 -9.50
CA LEU A 203 -17.82 0.20 -8.67
C LEU A 203 -18.26 0.15 -7.21
N THR A 204 -19.25 -0.67 -6.89
CA THR A 204 -19.94 -0.67 -5.58
C THR A 204 -19.06 -1.13 -4.40
N MET A 205 -18.03 -1.95 -4.67
CA MET A 205 -17.05 -2.38 -3.65
C MET A 205 -15.72 -1.61 -3.79
N ASN A 206 -15.77 -0.40 -4.36
CA ASN A 206 -14.67 0.55 -4.51
C ASN A 206 -13.43 -0.10 -5.15
N GLN A 207 -12.35 -0.25 -4.38
CA GLN A 207 -11.07 -0.80 -4.85
C GLN A 207 -11.14 -2.26 -5.33
N GLU A 208 -12.01 -3.10 -4.75
CA GLU A 208 -12.11 -4.52 -5.13
C GLU A 208 -12.79 -4.68 -6.49
N SER A 209 -13.88 -3.92 -6.70
CA SER A 209 -14.55 -3.86 -8.01
C SER A 209 -13.60 -3.33 -9.09
N LEU A 210 -12.76 -2.34 -8.75
CA LEU A 210 -11.76 -1.84 -9.69
C LEU A 210 -10.68 -2.90 -9.98
N ALA A 211 -10.16 -3.58 -8.95
CA ALA A 211 -9.16 -4.63 -9.10
C ALA A 211 -9.66 -5.77 -10.02
N GLU A 212 -10.92 -6.17 -9.88
CA GLU A 212 -11.57 -7.13 -10.76
C GLU A 212 -11.69 -6.61 -12.20
N CYS A 213 -12.10 -5.36 -12.41
CA CYS A 213 -12.20 -4.78 -13.75
C CYS A 213 -10.83 -4.57 -14.43
N LEU A 214 -9.79 -4.26 -13.64
CA LEU A 214 -8.42 -4.14 -14.14
C LEU A 214 -7.85 -5.49 -14.57
N TYR A 215 -8.39 -6.60 -14.06
CA TYR A 215 -7.90 -7.93 -14.35
C TYR A 215 -8.99 -9.00 -14.34
N ASP A 216 -9.25 -9.58 -15.51
CA ASP A 216 -9.97 -10.85 -15.59
C ASP A 216 -9.19 -11.91 -14.80
N ARG A 217 -9.71 -12.25 -13.61
CA ARG A 217 -9.12 -13.26 -12.74
C ARG A 217 -9.35 -14.60 -13.43
N LYS A 218 -8.28 -15.25 -13.86
CA LYS A 218 -8.36 -16.67 -14.20
C LYS A 218 -8.64 -17.41 -12.88
N TRP A 219 -9.88 -17.85 -12.70
CA TRP A 219 -10.40 -18.41 -11.44
C TRP A 219 -9.48 -19.49 -10.83
N TYR A 220 -8.73 -20.21 -11.65
CA TYR A 220 -7.85 -21.28 -11.19
C TYR A 220 -6.54 -20.81 -10.52
N ASN A 221 -6.10 -19.55 -10.65
CA ASN A 221 -4.86 -19.07 -10.03
C ASN A 221 -5.16 -18.17 -8.82
N PRO A 222 -4.89 -18.64 -7.59
CA PRO A 222 -5.29 -17.92 -6.39
C PRO A 222 -4.32 -16.80 -5.96
N PHE A 223 -3.13 -16.70 -6.57
CA PHE A 223 -2.10 -15.76 -6.12
C PHE A 223 -2.50 -14.28 -6.37
N PRO A 224 -2.21 -13.37 -5.42
CA PRO A 224 -2.55 -11.96 -5.53
C PRO A 224 -1.85 -11.30 -6.72
N LYS A 225 -2.55 -10.36 -7.35
CA LYS A 225 -2.03 -9.56 -8.48
C LYS A 225 -1.76 -8.10 -8.12
N PHE A 226 -2.33 -7.65 -7.01
CA PHE A 226 -2.21 -6.31 -6.50
C PHE A 226 -1.67 -6.39 -5.07
N LYS A 227 -0.88 -5.40 -4.67
CA LYS A 227 -0.59 -5.17 -3.25
C LYS A 227 -1.50 -4.05 -2.76
N PHE A 228 -2.22 -4.31 -1.68
CA PHE A 228 -3.01 -3.30 -0.99
C PHE A 228 -2.22 -2.77 0.20
N THR A 229 -2.42 -1.50 0.53
CA THR A 229 -1.94 -0.94 1.80
C THR A 229 -2.90 0.12 2.30
N GLU A 230 -3.10 0.14 3.62
CA GLU A 230 -3.85 1.19 4.32
C GLU A 230 -2.90 2.35 4.73
N ARG A 231 -1.62 2.31 4.33
CA ARG A 231 -0.60 3.23 4.83
C ARG A 231 -0.04 4.20 3.78
N PRO A 232 -0.05 5.51 4.06
CA PRO A 232 0.50 6.50 3.15
C PRO A 232 2.03 6.47 3.02
N ASP A 233 2.76 6.04 4.06
CA ASP A 233 4.23 5.93 4.00
C ASP A 233 4.70 4.83 3.04
N THR A 234 4.05 3.67 3.09
CA THR A 234 4.31 2.53 2.22
C THR A 234 3.97 2.89 0.78
N ALA A 235 2.81 3.51 0.55
CA ALA A 235 2.45 4.02 -0.77
C ALA A 235 3.47 5.04 -1.30
N SER A 236 3.87 6.01 -0.47
CA SER A 236 4.87 7.03 -0.86
C SER A 236 6.22 6.43 -1.20
N ALA A 237 6.69 5.43 -0.44
CA ALA A 237 7.92 4.71 -0.75
C ALA A 237 7.84 4.02 -2.11
N GLN A 238 6.71 3.36 -2.41
CA GLN A 238 6.48 2.69 -3.69
C GLN A 238 6.42 3.67 -4.88
N VAL A 239 5.79 4.83 -4.71
CA VAL A 239 5.79 5.92 -5.70
C VAL A 239 7.22 6.37 -6.02
N LEU A 240 8.06 6.54 -4.99
CA LEU A 240 9.46 6.90 -5.15
C LEU A 240 10.28 5.78 -5.82
N GLU A 241 9.89 4.51 -5.69
CA GLU A 241 10.51 3.40 -6.42
C GLU A 241 10.09 3.33 -7.91
N GLY A 242 9.14 4.15 -8.34
CA GLY A 242 8.63 4.20 -9.72
C GLY A 242 7.35 3.39 -9.94
N ASN A 243 6.74 2.88 -8.86
CA ASN A 243 5.46 2.18 -8.94
C ASN A 243 4.29 3.18 -9.04
N ILE A 244 3.20 2.71 -9.63
CA ILE A 244 1.93 3.42 -9.78
C ILE A 244 1.03 3.04 -8.60
N ILE A 245 0.49 4.03 -7.93
CA ILE A 245 -0.51 3.88 -6.88
C ILE A 245 -1.88 4.27 -7.44
N ILE A 246 -2.88 3.44 -7.21
CA ILE A 246 -4.26 3.71 -7.59
C ILE A 246 -5.07 3.92 -6.32
N LEU A 247 -5.61 5.12 -6.15
CA LEU A 247 -6.53 5.46 -5.08
C LEU A 247 -7.95 5.42 -5.65
N VAL A 248 -8.88 4.84 -4.90
CA VAL A 248 -10.30 4.82 -5.26
C VAL A 248 -11.06 5.53 -4.16
N ASP A 249 -11.94 6.45 -4.54
CA ASP A 249 -12.76 7.15 -3.57
C ASP A 249 -13.68 6.19 -2.80
N ASN A 250 -13.97 6.52 -1.55
CA ASN A 250 -14.64 5.67 -0.56
C ASN A 250 -13.82 4.42 -0.11
N SER A 251 -12.50 4.38 -0.35
CA SER A 251 -11.65 3.28 0.11
C SER A 251 -10.53 3.73 1.04
N PRO A 252 -10.40 3.14 2.25
CA PRO A 252 -9.30 3.45 3.18
C PRO A 252 -8.01 2.69 2.85
N SER A 253 -7.85 2.24 1.61
CA SER A 253 -6.72 1.44 1.13
C SER A 253 -6.42 1.81 -0.32
N VAL A 254 -5.16 1.63 -0.73
CA VAL A 254 -4.71 1.93 -2.09
C VAL A 254 -4.09 0.70 -2.76
N LEU A 255 -4.20 0.62 -4.08
CA LEU A 255 -3.58 -0.44 -4.87
C LEU A 255 -2.18 0.01 -5.32
N ILE A 256 -1.17 -0.83 -5.12
CA ILE A 256 0.20 -0.63 -5.61
C ILE A 256 0.45 -1.53 -6.81
N MET A 257 0.99 -0.99 -7.90
CA MET A 257 1.32 -1.72 -9.13
C MET A 257 2.60 -1.20 -9.83
N PRO A 258 3.36 -2.03 -10.55
CA PRO A 258 3.23 -3.48 -10.63
C PRO A 258 3.67 -4.16 -9.33
N THR A 259 3.27 -5.42 -9.14
CA THR A 259 3.55 -6.19 -7.92
C THR A 259 4.13 -7.55 -8.26
N SER A 260 5.20 -7.94 -7.58
CA SER A 260 5.74 -9.31 -7.53
C SER A 260 5.36 -10.01 -6.23
N ILE A 261 5.54 -11.33 -6.14
CA ILE A 261 5.37 -12.06 -4.87
C ILE A 261 6.23 -11.48 -3.74
N PHE A 262 7.45 -11.02 -4.06
CA PHE A 262 8.34 -10.41 -3.08
C PHE A 262 7.78 -9.10 -2.54
N ASP A 263 7.11 -8.31 -3.39
CA ASP A 263 6.46 -7.07 -2.97
C ASP A 263 5.28 -7.36 -2.03
N VAL A 264 4.52 -8.43 -2.28
CA VAL A 264 3.37 -8.80 -1.44
C VAL A 264 3.81 -9.27 -0.05
N VAL A 265 4.90 -10.04 0.03
CA VAL A 265 5.47 -10.53 1.31
C VAL A 265 6.16 -9.43 2.12
N GLU A 266 6.61 -8.37 1.45
CA GLU A 266 7.34 -7.26 2.07
C GLU A 266 6.43 -6.34 2.90
N GLU A 267 6.89 -5.97 4.09
CA GLU A 267 6.12 -5.21 5.08
C GLU A 267 6.85 -3.92 5.49
N ALA A 268 6.11 -2.91 5.96
CA ALA A 268 6.66 -1.61 6.38
C ALA A 268 7.69 -1.73 7.52
N ASP A 269 7.47 -2.64 8.48
CA ASP A 269 8.36 -2.87 9.62
C ASP A 269 9.80 -3.23 9.18
N ASP A 270 9.96 -3.86 8.01
CA ASP A 270 11.28 -4.17 7.45
C ASP A 270 12.15 -2.92 7.25
N TYR A 271 11.51 -1.77 7.04
CA TYR A 271 12.16 -0.48 6.81
C TYR A 271 12.28 0.38 8.06
N TYR A 272 11.49 0.13 9.10
CA TYR A 272 11.59 0.87 10.36
C TYR A 272 12.67 0.32 11.30
N PHE A 273 12.97 -0.97 11.23
CA PHE A 273 14.00 -1.60 12.05
C PHE A 273 15.38 -1.59 11.39
N PRO A 274 16.50 -1.50 12.14
CA PRO A 274 17.85 -1.54 11.56
C PRO A 274 18.06 -2.69 10.56
N PRO A 275 18.94 -2.55 9.55
CA PRO A 275 19.08 -3.51 8.46
C PRO A 275 19.19 -4.99 8.86
N ILE A 276 19.87 -5.29 9.97
CA ILE A 276 20.00 -6.66 10.49
C ILE A 276 18.64 -7.19 10.95
N THR A 277 17.92 -6.42 11.78
CA THR A 277 16.59 -6.78 12.28
C THR A 277 15.56 -6.86 11.15
N GLY A 278 15.54 -5.88 10.23
CA GLY A 278 14.64 -5.92 9.08
C GLY A 278 14.89 -7.13 8.16
N THR A 279 16.16 -7.49 7.95
CA THR A 279 16.52 -8.72 7.20
C THR A 279 16.05 -9.98 7.93
N TYR A 280 16.23 -10.05 9.26
CA TYR A 280 15.76 -11.17 10.06
C TYR A 280 14.24 -11.36 9.96
N LEU A 281 13.47 -10.27 10.09
CA LEU A 281 12.00 -10.30 9.97
C LEU A 281 11.57 -10.78 8.58
N ARG A 282 12.21 -10.25 7.53
CA ARG A 282 11.94 -10.63 6.14
C ARG A 282 12.22 -12.11 5.86
N LEU A 283 13.38 -12.60 6.31
CA LEU A 283 13.75 -14.01 6.14
C LEU A 283 12.83 -14.92 6.96
N SER A 284 12.47 -14.51 8.17
CA SER A 284 11.52 -15.25 9.02
C SER A 284 10.15 -15.36 8.35
N ARG A 285 9.60 -14.25 7.82
CA ARG A 285 8.34 -14.25 7.05
C ARG A 285 8.42 -15.19 5.85
N PHE A 286 9.51 -15.16 5.10
CA PHE A 286 9.71 -16.06 3.95
C PHE A 286 9.75 -17.53 4.36
N ILE A 287 10.52 -17.88 5.40
CA ILE A 287 10.60 -19.25 5.93
C ILE A 287 9.23 -19.70 6.44
N ILE A 288 8.54 -18.85 7.21
CA ILE A 288 7.20 -19.14 7.73
C ILE A 288 6.21 -19.36 6.57
N ALA A 289 6.27 -18.58 5.49
CA ALA A 289 5.41 -18.78 4.32
C ALA A 289 5.65 -20.15 3.67
N VAL A 290 6.92 -20.54 3.49
CA VAL A 290 7.30 -21.85 2.93
C VAL A 290 6.84 -22.98 3.84
N LEU A 291 7.11 -22.88 5.15
CA LEU A 291 6.68 -23.87 6.13
C LEU A 291 5.16 -23.97 6.18
N THR A 292 4.44 -22.84 6.14
CA THR A 292 2.98 -22.80 6.12
C THR A 292 2.41 -23.61 4.98
N TYR A 293 3.01 -23.55 3.79
CA TYR A 293 2.59 -24.34 2.63
C TYR A 293 2.94 -25.83 2.78
N LEU A 294 4.15 -26.15 3.24
CA LEU A 294 4.67 -27.53 3.28
C LEU A 294 4.24 -28.34 4.51
N MET A 295 3.79 -27.71 5.59
CA MET A 295 3.67 -28.36 6.90
C MET A 295 2.76 -29.61 6.88
N THR A 296 1.48 -29.44 6.54
CA THR A 296 0.51 -30.55 6.61
C THR A 296 0.69 -31.61 5.51
N PRO A 297 1.02 -31.27 4.24
CA PRO A 297 1.29 -32.29 3.24
C PRO A 297 2.54 -33.10 3.56
N THR A 298 3.59 -32.46 4.09
CA THR A 298 4.82 -33.17 4.50
C THR A 298 4.55 -34.12 5.65
N PHE A 299 3.80 -33.69 6.66
CA PHE A 299 3.44 -34.57 7.77
C PHE A 299 2.66 -35.80 7.29
N LEU A 300 1.66 -35.61 6.42
CA LEU A 300 0.91 -36.72 5.84
C LEU A 300 1.82 -37.68 5.04
N LEU A 301 2.78 -37.15 4.29
CA LEU A 301 3.74 -37.94 3.54
C LEU A 301 4.63 -38.79 4.46
N LEU A 302 5.13 -38.21 5.56
CA LEU A 302 5.97 -38.90 6.54
C LEU A 302 5.20 -39.99 7.27
N MET A 303 3.94 -39.76 7.64
CA MET A 303 3.09 -40.79 8.27
C MET A 303 2.75 -41.94 7.32
N LYS A 304 2.71 -41.68 6.01
CA LYS A 304 2.56 -42.73 4.99
C LYS A 304 3.84 -43.48 4.69
N ASN A 305 5.01 -42.88 4.96
CA ASN A 305 6.32 -43.48 4.71
C ASN A 305 7.20 -43.30 5.96
N PRO A 306 6.92 -44.03 7.06
CA PRO A 306 7.66 -43.87 8.31
C PRO A 306 9.17 -44.10 8.16
N ASP A 307 9.59 -44.90 7.18
CA ASP A 307 10.99 -45.16 6.86
C ASP A 307 11.78 -43.90 6.45
N LEU A 308 11.09 -42.84 6.01
CA LEU A 308 11.70 -41.55 5.68
C LEU A 308 12.04 -40.71 6.92
N ILE A 309 11.52 -41.08 8.10
CA ILE A 309 11.72 -40.35 9.34
C ILE A 309 13.07 -40.77 9.95
N PRO A 310 14.04 -39.86 10.09
CA PRO A 310 15.29 -40.19 10.77
C PRO A 310 15.01 -40.54 12.23
N ARG A 311 15.77 -41.49 12.81
CA ARG A 311 15.57 -41.95 14.21
C ARG A 311 15.51 -40.83 15.26
N GLY A 312 16.23 -39.73 15.05
CA GLY A 312 16.20 -38.57 15.94
C GLY A 312 14.87 -37.80 15.95
N PHE A 313 13.99 -38.04 14.99
CA PHE A 313 12.70 -37.38 14.82
C PHE A 313 11.51 -38.30 15.08
N GLU A 314 11.69 -39.48 15.65
CA GLU A 314 10.58 -40.43 15.93
C GLU A 314 9.50 -39.87 16.88
N PHE A 315 9.78 -38.79 17.60
CA PHE A 315 8.80 -38.11 18.45
C PHE A 315 7.67 -37.42 17.66
N ILE A 316 7.85 -37.20 16.34
CA ILE A 316 6.80 -36.60 15.49
C ILE A 316 5.74 -37.60 15.05
N MET A 317 6.00 -38.91 15.20
CA MET A 317 5.05 -39.93 14.77
C MET A 317 3.82 -39.95 15.66
N VAL A 318 2.65 -40.10 15.03
CA VAL A 318 1.40 -40.32 15.76
C VAL A 318 1.49 -41.67 16.47
N ARG A 319 1.50 -41.65 17.79
CA ARG A 319 1.58 -42.87 18.63
C ARG A 319 0.22 -43.38 19.07
N ASP A 320 -0.73 -42.46 19.18
CA ASP A 320 -2.09 -42.77 19.62
C ASP A 320 -2.92 -43.44 18.52
N THR A 321 -4.01 -44.09 18.91
CA THR A 321 -4.94 -44.71 17.98
C THR A 321 -5.54 -43.66 17.04
N VAL A 322 -5.37 -43.87 15.74
CA VAL A 322 -5.92 -42.99 14.69
C VAL A 322 -7.33 -43.45 14.35
N ASN A 323 -8.33 -42.86 14.99
CA ASN A 323 -9.75 -43.19 14.76
C ASN A 323 -10.26 -42.60 13.44
N ILE A 324 -9.83 -41.39 13.11
CA ILE A 324 -10.14 -40.69 11.86
C ILE A 324 -8.85 -40.61 11.03
N PRO A 325 -8.84 -40.99 9.74
CA PRO A 325 -7.63 -40.89 8.91
C PRO A 325 -7.06 -39.46 8.92
N LEU A 326 -5.73 -39.34 9.02
CA LEU A 326 -5.03 -38.06 9.18
C LEU A 326 -5.40 -37.02 8.11
N PHE A 327 -5.62 -37.47 6.87
CA PHE A 327 -6.11 -36.61 5.79
C PHE A 327 -7.42 -35.89 6.15
N TRP A 328 -8.39 -36.62 6.69
CA TRP A 328 -9.68 -36.06 7.09
C TRP A 328 -9.54 -35.16 8.30
N GLN A 329 -8.68 -35.50 9.27
CA GLN A 329 -8.41 -34.63 10.42
C GLN A 329 -7.93 -33.25 9.97
N PHE A 330 -6.97 -33.18 9.05
CA PHE A 330 -6.47 -31.91 8.52
C PHE A 330 -7.53 -31.09 7.80
N LEU A 331 -8.38 -31.72 6.98
CA LEU A 331 -9.47 -31.01 6.28
C LEU A 331 -10.52 -30.47 7.25
N ILE A 332 -10.92 -31.25 8.26
CA ILE A 332 -11.88 -30.82 9.27
C ILE A 332 -11.30 -29.65 10.07
N LEU A 333 -10.03 -29.73 10.47
CA LEU A 333 -9.38 -28.65 11.22
C LEU A 333 -9.19 -27.38 10.39
N GLU A 334 -8.89 -27.48 9.09
CA GLU A 334 -8.85 -26.30 8.20
C GLU A 334 -10.21 -25.60 8.10
N LEU A 335 -11.30 -26.38 8.02
CA LEU A 335 -12.65 -25.83 8.02
C LEU A 335 -13.01 -25.23 9.38
N ALA A 336 -12.63 -25.91 10.48
CA ALA A 336 -12.89 -25.44 11.83
C ALA A 336 -12.19 -24.10 12.12
N ILE A 337 -10.92 -23.96 11.71
CA ILE A 337 -10.16 -22.71 11.87
C ILE A 337 -10.79 -21.57 11.06
N ASP A 338 -11.24 -21.82 9.83
CA ASP A 338 -11.97 -20.79 9.05
C ASP A 338 -13.31 -20.43 9.70
N GLY A 339 -14.04 -21.43 10.19
CA GLY A 339 -15.29 -21.22 10.92
C GLY A 339 -15.08 -20.35 12.16
N LEU A 340 -14.03 -20.61 12.94
CA LEU A 340 -13.65 -19.77 14.08
C LEU A 340 -13.30 -18.35 13.67
N ARG A 341 -12.56 -18.19 12.59
CA ARG A 341 -12.17 -16.86 12.10
C ARG A 341 -13.38 -16.05 11.64
N LEU A 342 -14.31 -16.67 10.90
CA LEU A 342 -15.57 -16.05 10.48
C LEU A 342 -16.47 -15.73 11.68
N ALA A 343 -16.52 -16.60 12.68
CA ALA A 343 -17.25 -16.35 13.91
C ALA A 343 -16.64 -15.15 14.68
N ALA A 344 -15.31 -15.09 14.79
CA ALA A 344 -14.61 -14.03 15.52
C ALA A 344 -14.87 -12.63 14.91
N VAL A 345 -14.87 -12.50 13.58
CA VAL A 345 -15.14 -11.22 12.90
C VAL A 345 -16.58 -10.75 13.12
N ASN A 346 -17.54 -11.66 13.27
CA ASN A 346 -18.95 -11.33 13.51
C ASN A 346 -19.29 -11.22 15.01
N THR A 347 -18.35 -11.53 15.90
CA THR A 347 -18.57 -11.50 17.35
C THR A 347 -18.18 -10.13 17.90
N PRO A 348 -19.06 -9.47 18.69
CA PRO A 348 -18.71 -8.21 19.35
C PRO A 348 -17.42 -8.31 20.18
N ASN A 349 -16.59 -7.27 20.18
CA ASN A 349 -15.27 -7.28 20.83
C ASN A 349 -15.29 -7.75 22.29
N MET A 350 -16.34 -7.44 23.06
CA MET A 350 -16.49 -7.88 24.46
C MET A 350 -16.64 -9.39 24.64
N LEU A 351 -17.08 -10.11 23.61
CA LEU A 351 -17.31 -11.55 23.63
C LEU A 351 -16.22 -12.35 22.90
N SER A 352 -15.33 -11.67 22.17
CA SER A 352 -14.29 -12.33 21.35
C SER A 352 -13.30 -13.13 22.20
N THR A 353 -12.83 -12.58 23.33
CA THR A 353 -11.86 -13.27 24.20
C THR A 353 -12.46 -14.52 24.87
N PRO A 354 -13.63 -14.47 25.54
CA PRO A 354 -14.24 -15.68 26.10
C PRO A 354 -14.57 -16.75 25.05
N LEU A 355 -15.07 -16.36 23.87
CA LEU A 355 -15.35 -17.31 22.79
C LEU A 355 -14.06 -17.98 22.29
N SER A 356 -12.98 -17.21 22.12
CA SER A 356 -11.69 -17.73 21.65
C SER A 356 -11.11 -18.76 22.62
N VAL A 357 -11.23 -18.53 23.93
CA VAL A 357 -10.79 -19.48 24.96
C VAL A 357 -11.65 -20.74 24.94
N MET A 358 -12.98 -20.61 24.87
CA MET A 358 -13.86 -21.78 24.75
C MET A 358 -13.59 -22.59 23.48
N ALA A 359 -13.42 -21.92 22.34
CA ALA A 359 -13.08 -22.55 21.08
C ALA A 359 -11.76 -23.33 21.15
N ALA A 360 -10.72 -22.75 21.75
CA ALA A 360 -9.43 -23.42 21.93
C ALA A 360 -9.53 -24.67 22.82
N LEU A 361 -10.29 -24.61 23.93
CA LEU A 361 -10.50 -25.76 24.81
C LEU A 361 -11.31 -26.87 24.14
N VAL A 362 -12.40 -26.52 23.44
CA VAL A 362 -13.27 -27.50 22.79
C VAL A 362 -12.57 -28.18 21.60
N LEU A 363 -11.93 -27.40 20.72
CA LEU A 363 -11.23 -27.96 19.55
C LEU A 363 -9.88 -28.59 19.90
N GLY A 364 -9.23 -28.14 20.97
CA GLY A 364 -7.99 -28.72 21.46
C GLY A 364 -8.26 -29.93 22.36
N GLU A 365 -8.55 -29.64 23.63
CA GLU A 365 -8.56 -30.64 24.69
C GLU A 365 -9.67 -31.68 24.51
N PHE A 366 -10.92 -31.24 24.34
CA PHE A 366 -12.04 -32.19 24.24
C PHE A 366 -12.03 -33.00 22.95
N SER A 367 -11.59 -32.41 21.84
CA SER A 367 -11.53 -33.13 20.56
C SER A 367 -10.38 -34.15 20.51
N VAL A 368 -9.27 -33.89 21.20
CA VAL A 368 -8.20 -34.88 21.38
C VAL A 368 -8.63 -35.99 22.35
N ASN A 369 -9.20 -35.63 23.50
CA ASN A 369 -9.63 -36.61 24.51
C ASN A 369 -10.76 -37.53 24.03
N SER A 370 -11.63 -37.04 23.14
CA SER A 370 -12.67 -37.86 22.50
C SER A 370 -12.17 -38.73 21.34
N GLY A 371 -10.88 -38.62 21.00
CA GLY A 371 -10.24 -39.40 19.93
C GLY A 371 -10.60 -38.96 18.51
N TRP A 372 -11.13 -37.75 18.32
CA TRP A 372 -11.38 -37.19 16.98
C TRP A 372 -10.08 -36.73 16.31
N PHE A 373 -9.17 -36.14 17.08
CA PHE A 373 -7.89 -35.65 16.60
C PHE A 373 -6.72 -36.19 17.41
N ASN A 374 -5.60 -36.41 16.74
CA ASN A 374 -4.34 -36.72 17.41
C ASN A 374 -3.62 -35.44 17.85
N SER A 375 -2.93 -35.51 18.98
CA SER A 375 -2.20 -34.36 19.56
C SER A 375 -1.18 -33.77 18.61
N GLU A 376 -0.49 -34.61 17.83
CA GLU A 376 0.49 -34.19 16.84
C GLU A 376 -0.17 -33.42 15.70
N VAL A 377 -1.31 -33.91 15.19
CA VAL A 377 -2.09 -33.23 14.13
C VAL A 377 -2.55 -31.85 14.59
N MET A 378 -3.02 -31.75 15.83
CA MET A 378 -3.38 -30.49 16.46
C MET A 378 -2.21 -29.51 16.53
N LEU A 379 -1.00 -29.99 16.90
CA LEU A 379 0.21 -29.17 16.95
C LEU A 379 0.57 -28.60 15.57
N TYR A 380 0.56 -29.42 14.53
CA TYR A 380 0.87 -28.97 13.17
C TYR A 380 -0.17 -27.98 12.63
N MET A 381 -1.45 -28.19 12.94
CA MET A 381 -2.51 -27.24 12.57
C MET A 381 -2.45 -25.94 13.37
N ALA A 382 -2.08 -25.99 14.65
CA ALA A 382 -1.86 -24.79 15.46
C ALA A 382 -0.72 -23.94 14.88
N PHE A 383 0.38 -24.58 14.45
CA PHE A 383 1.45 -23.88 13.73
C PHE A 383 0.92 -23.21 12.45
N VAL A 384 0.20 -23.94 11.60
CA VAL A 384 -0.35 -23.39 10.35
C VAL A 384 -1.29 -22.22 10.59
N ALA A 385 -2.15 -22.31 11.63
CA ALA A 385 -3.05 -21.24 12.01
C ALA A 385 -2.29 -19.97 12.42
N ILE A 386 -1.28 -20.09 13.28
CA ILE A 386 -0.44 -18.98 13.75
C ILE A 386 0.37 -18.39 12.58
N ALA A 387 0.96 -19.25 11.77
CA ALA A 387 1.80 -18.87 10.64
C ALA A 387 1.01 -18.11 9.56
N ASN A 388 -0.29 -18.39 9.41
CA ASN A 388 -1.16 -17.62 8.51
C ASN A 388 -1.33 -16.16 8.95
N TYR A 389 -1.32 -15.86 10.26
CA TYR A 389 -1.36 -14.47 10.76
C TYR A 389 -0.06 -13.71 10.52
N THR A 390 1.02 -14.40 10.14
CA THR A 390 2.29 -13.76 9.76
C THR A 390 2.24 -13.23 8.31
N GLN A 391 1.22 -13.58 7.52
CA GLN A 391 1.04 -13.07 6.17
C GLN A 391 0.40 -11.68 6.21
N SER A 392 1.08 -10.70 5.63
CA SER A 392 0.61 -9.31 5.51
C SER A 392 -0.61 -9.15 4.59
N SER A 393 -0.77 -10.06 3.61
CA SER A 393 -1.88 -10.04 2.65
C SER A 393 -2.82 -11.22 2.87
N TYR A 394 -4.11 -10.93 3.02
CA TYR A 394 -5.14 -11.96 3.08
C TYR A 394 -5.21 -12.79 1.80
N GLU A 395 -5.05 -12.16 0.64
CA GLU A 395 -5.04 -12.87 -0.65
C GLU A 395 -3.89 -13.87 -0.72
N LEU A 396 -2.70 -13.49 -0.25
CA LEU A 396 -1.55 -14.40 -0.20
C LEU A 396 -1.79 -15.55 0.79
N GLY A 397 -2.34 -15.26 1.97
CA GLY A 397 -2.69 -16.28 2.97
C GLY A 397 -3.65 -17.34 2.41
N TYR A 398 -4.73 -16.90 1.75
CA TYR A 398 -5.67 -17.81 1.10
C TYR A 398 -5.05 -18.54 -0.09
N ALA A 399 -4.19 -17.90 -0.88
CA ALA A 399 -3.47 -18.56 -1.97
C ALA A 399 -2.61 -19.72 -1.45
N LEU A 400 -1.82 -19.48 -0.41
CA LEU A 400 -0.99 -20.52 0.23
C LEU A 400 -1.86 -21.64 0.83
N LYS A 401 -3.01 -21.29 1.44
CA LYS A 401 -3.97 -22.27 1.97
C LYS A 401 -4.53 -23.18 0.87
N PHE A 402 -5.05 -22.61 -0.22
CA PHE A 402 -5.62 -23.42 -1.31
C PHE A 402 -4.55 -24.32 -1.96
N MET A 403 -3.35 -23.79 -2.16
CA MET A 403 -2.23 -24.58 -2.67
C MET A 403 -1.81 -25.70 -1.70
N ARG A 404 -1.82 -25.44 -0.39
CA ARG A 404 -1.56 -26.44 0.65
C ARG A 404 -2.60 -27.55 0.63
N ILE A 405 -3.89 -27.20 0.59
CA ILE A 405 -5.00 -28.17 0.54
C ILE A 405 -4.90 -29.02 -0.74
N LEU A 406 -4.62 -28.39 -1.88
CA LEU A 406 -4.40 -29.11 -3.14
C LEU A 406 -3.22 -30.10 -3.03
N ASN A 407 -2.10 -29.66 -2.46
CA ASN A 407 -0.94 -30.53 -2.25
C ASN A 407 -1.23 -31.66 -1.25
N LEU A 408 -2.00 -31.39 -0.20
CA LEU A 408 -2.47 -32.39 0.76
C LEU A 408 -3.30 -33.48 0.07
N ILE A 409 -4.25 -33.08 -0.81
CA ILE A 409 -5.07 -34.01 -1.61
C ILE A 409 -4.18 -34.84 -2.54
N LEU A 410 -3.26 -34.21 -3.27
CA LEU A 410 -2.35 -34.93 -4.16
C LEU A 410 -1.48 -35.94 -3.40
N THR A 411 -0.97 -35.56 -2.22
CA THR A 411 -0.20 -36.45 -1.34
C THR A 411 -1.07 -37.60 -0.79
N ALA A 412 -2.33 -37.32 -0.50
CA ALA A 412 -3.30 -38.33 -0.05
C ALA A 412 -3.60 -39.37 -1.13
N VAL A 413 -3.64 -38.98 -2.41
CA VAL A 413 -3.97 -39.88 -3.53
C VAL A 413 -2.73 -40.56 -4.11
N PHE A 414 -1.66 -39.81 -4.39
CA PHE A 414 -0.50 -40.28 -5.15
C PHE A 414 0.78 -40.42 -4.31
N GLY A 415 0.72 -40.22 -2.99
CA GLY A 415 1.88 -40.34 -2.10
C GLY A 415 3.00 -39.36 -2.47
N ILE A 416 4.22 -39.87 -2.61
CA ILE A 416 5.42 -39.04 -2.86
C ILE A 416 5.37 -38.30 -4.21
N TRP A 417 4.82 -38.94 -5.26
CA TRP A 417 4.67 -38.31 -6.57
C TRP A 417 3.63 -37.19 -6.55
N GLY A 418 2.57 -37.36 -5.76
CA GLY A 418 1.57 -36.34 -5.52
C GLY A 418 2.14 -35.12 -4.79
N TYR A 419 2.92 -35.37 -3.75
CA TYR A 419 3.61 -34.31 -2.99
C TYR A 419 4.54 -33.47 -3.88
N VAL A 420 5.41 -34.13 -4.65
CA VAL A 420 6.31 -33.45 -5.59
C VAL A 420 5.52 -32.73 -6.70
N GLY A 421 4.49 -33.38 -7.25
CA GLY A 421 3.60 -32.78 -8.24
C GLY A 421 2.89 -31.53 -7.72
N GLY A 422 2.43 -31.53 -6.47
CA GLY A 422 1.81 -30.39 -5.82
C GLY A 422 2.75 -29.20 -5.66
N ILE A 423 4.02 -29.45 -5.30
CA ILE A 423 5.07 -28.41 -5.24
C ILE A 423 5.32 -27.82 -6.63
N ILE A 424 5.52 -28.67 -7.64
CA ILE A 424 5.76 -28.22 -9.02
C ILE A 424 4.57 -27.40 -9.53
N LEU A 425 3.34 -27.82 -9.22
CA LEU A 425 2.12 -27.14 -9.63
C LEU A 425 1.96 -25.78 -8.92
N CYS A 426 2.34 -25.69 -7.64
CA CYS A 426 2.42 -24.41 -6.92
C CYS A 426 3.39 -23.44 -7.59
N ILE A 427 4.61 -23.92 -7.87
CA ILE A 427 5.62 -23.15 -8.59
C ILE A 427 5.08 -22.72 -9.96
N LEU A 428 4.47 -23.63 -10.73
CA LEU A 428 3.89 -23.34 -12.04
C LEU A 428 2.80 -22.26 -11.96
N PHE A 429 1.93 -22.28 -10.96
CA PHE A 429 0.94 -21.22 -10.76
C PHE A 429 1.58 -19.87 -10.44
N MET A 430 2.65 -19.83 -9.67
CA MET A 430 3.40 -18.59 -9.45
C MET A 430 4.03 -18.07 -10.76
N PHE A 431 4.63 -18.95 -11.56
CA PHE A 431 5.25 -18.58 -12.84
C PHE A 431 4.24 -18.16 -13.91
N THR A 432 3.07 -18.80 -13.94
CA THR A 432 1.99 -18.50 -14.90
C THR A 432 1.09 -17.35 -14.47
N ASN A 433 1.27 -16.83 -13.25
CA ASN A 433 0.61 -15.61 -12.81
C ASN A 433 1.20 -14.41 -13.56
N ARG A 434 0.65 -14.08 -14.74
CA ARG A 434 1.06 -12.89 -15.47
C ARG A 434 0.52 -11.65 -14.77
N THR A 435 1.41 -10.74 -14.41
CA THR A 435 1.09 -9.41 -13.85
C THR A 435 0.73 -8.43 -14.98
N VAL A 436 0.09 -7.29 -14.65
CA VAL A 436 -0.39 -6.31 -15.66
C VAL A 436 0.79 -5.80 -16.49
N SER A 437 1.98 -5.69 -15.89
CA SER A 437 3.18 -5.16 -16.55
C SER A 437 3.82 -6.15 -17.52
N ASN A 438 3.25 -7.36 -17.66
CA ASN A 438 3.85 -8.49 -18.39
C ASN A 438 5.21 -8.92 -17.81
N GLN A 439 5.60 -8.36 -16.65
CA GLN A 439 6.74 -8.80 -15.89
C GLN A 439 6.40 -10.07 -15.11
N SER A 440 7.42 -10.89 -14.89
CA SER A 440 7.29 -12.12 -14.13
C SER A 440 6.88 -11.82 -12.69
N TYR A 441 5.82 -12.47 -12.21
CA TYR A 441 5.40 -12.39 -10.80
C TYR A 441 6.47 -12.86 -9.82
N VAL A 442 7.43 -13.65 -10.30
CA VAL A 442 8.55 -14.18 -9.53
C VAL A 442 9.83 -13.37 -9.76
N TYR A 443 9.78 -12.22 -10.43
CA TYR A 443 10.93 -11.33 -10.52
C TYR A 443 11.37 -10.90 -9.11
N PRO A 444 12.67 -10.93 -8.75
CA PRO A 444 13.86 -11.11 -9.59
C PRO A 444 14.45 -12.53 -9.65
N LEU A 445 13.72 -13.59 -9.26
CA LEU A 445 14.16 -14.98 -9.48
C LEU A 445 14.13 -15.33 -10.97
N PHE A 446 13.12 -14.84 -11.70
CA PHE A 446 13.00 -15.04 -13.13
C PHE A 446 12.47 -13.77 -13.81
N PRO A 447 13.18 -13.19 -14.80
CA PRO A 447 14.58 -13.46 -15.14
C PRO A 447 15.50 -13.21 -13.94
N PHE A 448 16.50 -14.07 -13.74
CA PHE A 448 17.36 -14.02 -12.56
C PHE A 448 18.19 -12.74 -12.52
N ASN A 449 18.00 -11.94 -11.47
CA ASN A 449 18.81 -10.76 -11.21
C ASN A 449 19.33 -10.79 -9.77
N ALA A 450 20.57 -11.27 -9.61
CA ALA A 450 21.21 -11.45 -8.29
C ALA A 450 21.23 -10.15 -7.46
N LYS A 451 21.46 -8.99 -8.10
CA LYS A 451 21.52 -7.69 -7.41
C LYS A 451 20.16 -7.30 -6.84
N GLN A 452 19.10 -7.47 -7.62
CA GLN A 452 17.74 -7.18 -7.17
C GLN A 452 17.24 -8.22 -6.17
N LEU A 453 17.58 -9.49 -6.34
CA LEU A 453 17.24 -10.54 -5.38
C LEU A 453 17.91 -10.28 -4.02
N ALA A 454 19.19 -9.89 -4.02
CA ALA A 454 19.89 -9.51 -2.79
C ALA A 454 19.24 -8.30 -2.13
N LYS A 455 18.81 -7.27 -2.89
CA LYS A 455 18.09 -6.11 -2.34
C LYS A 455 16.71 -6.50 -1.77
N ARG A 456 16.03 -7.47 -2.38
CA ARG A 456 14.74 -7.98 -1.92
C ARG A 456 14.87 -8.88 -0.71
N LEU A 457 15.91 -9.69 -0.58
CA LEU A 457 16.10 -10.59 0.57
C LEU A 457 16.79 -9.90 1.75
N PHE A 458 17.78 -9.05 1.48
CA PHE A 458 18.57 -8.35 2.48
C PHE A 458 18.25 -6.87 2.45
N ARG A 459 17.93 -6.30 3.61
CA ARG A 459 17.75 -4.85 3.69
C ARG A 459 19.11 -4.18 3.57
N LEU A 460 19.31 -3.43 2.48
CA LEU A 460 20.47 -2.55 2.32
C LEU A 460 20.16 -1.15 2.88
N ARG A 461 21.19 -0.38 3.24
CA ARG A 461 21.02 1.02 3.64
C ARG A 461 20.47 1.84 2.46
N LEU A 462 19.78 2.94 2.77
CA LEU A 462 19.28 3.86 1.75
C LEU A 462 20.43 4.33 0.84
N PRO A 463 20.24 4.30 -0.50
CA PRO A 463 21.21 4.85 -1.44
C PRO A 463 21.53 6.31 -1.08
N GLY A 464 22.81 6.67 -0.98
CA GLY A 464 23.24 8.03 -0.63
C GLY A 464 23.39 8.32 0.87
N ALA A 465 23.08 7.36 1.76
CA ALA A 465 23.32 7.54 3.20
C ALA A 465 24.81 7.48 3.62
N LEU A 466 25.74 7.27 2.68
CA LEU A 466 27.19 7.30 2.90
C LEU A 466 27.87 8.24 1.89
N ASP A 467 28.51 9.26 2.47
CA ASP A 467 29.55 10.20 1.99
C ASP A 467 29.21 11.41 1.09
N PRO A 468 29.13 12.62 1.68
CA PRO A 468 29.66 13.84 1.07
C PRO A 468 31.21 13.91 1.10
N VAL A 469 31.90 12.99 1.80
CA VAL A 469 33.37 13.05 2.04
C VAL A 469 34.19 12.25 1.00
N ARG A 470 33.55 11.44 0.14
CA ARG A 470 34.25 10.66 -0.91
C ARG A 470 34.33 11.34 -2.27
N GLU A 471 33.57 12.41 -2.52
CA GLU A 471 33.62 13.13 -3.80
C GLU A 471 34.85 14.06 -3.94
N GLU A 472 35.52 14.44 -2.84
CA GLU A 472 36.75 15.24 -2.91
C GLU A 472 38.04 14.44 -3.19
N LYS A 473 37.94 13.12 -3.43
CA LYS A 473 39.12 12.25 -3.71
C LYS A 473 39.00 11.41 -4.98
N LYS A 474 38.33 11.92 -6.02
CA LYS A 474 38.45 11.35 -7.37
C LYS A 474 38.81 12.39 -8.41
#